data_AF-A0A3B9J1R3-F1
#
_entry.id   AF-A0A3B9J1R3-F1
#
_cell.length_a   1.000
_cell.length_b   1.000
_cell.length_c   1.000
_cell.angle_alpha   90.00
_cell.angle_beta   90.00
_cell.angle_gamma   90.00
#
_symmetry.space_group_name_H-M   'P 1'
#
loop_
_entity.id
_entity.type
_entity.pdbx_description
1 polymer ?
#
loop_
_entity_poly.entity_id
_entity_poly.type
_entity_poly.pdbx_seq_one_letter_code
_entity_poly.pdbx_strand_id
1 'polypeptide(L)' 'MSQTENQYYDEFGFYSPQELTRATRRQPEKDFHTGPDVGEVIPAIVLPNQNGDLINVERSLGPNGGVVVFHRSAYW' A
#
# COMPACT_ATOMS: atom_id res chain seq x y z
N MET A 1 5.31 24.31 -29.34
CA MET A 1 3.95 23.75 -29.25
C MET A 1 3.91 22.88 -28.01
N SER A 2 3.42 23.42 -26.88
CA SER A 2 3.29 22.66 -25.64
C SER A 2 2.19 21.63 -25.85
N GLN A 3 2.55 20.36 -25.94
CA GLN A 3 1.59 19.27 -26.01
C GLN A 3 0.86 19.29 -24.66
N THR A 4 -0.43 19.65 -24.66
CA THR A 4 -1.25 19.62 -23.45
C THR A 4 -1.25 18.18 -22.95
N GLU A 5 -0.57 17.95 -21.83
CA GLU A 5 -0.48 16.64 -21.18
C GLU A 5 -1.91 16.10 -21.00
N ASN A 6 -2.19 14.92 -21.55
CA ASN A 6 -3.54 14.37 -21.59
C ASN A 6 -3.97 13.96 -20.18
N GLN A 7 -4.63 14.86 -19.45
CA GLN A 7 -4.92 14.75 -18.01
C GLN A 7 -5.73 13.51 -17.60
N TYR A 8 -6.32 12.80 -18.56
CA TYR A 8 -7.22 11.67 -18.32
C TYR A 8 -6.62 10.31 -18.63
N TYR A 9 -5.57 10.22 -19.43
CA TYR A 9 -4.88 8.97 -19.76
C TYR A 9 -3.50 8.95 -19.10
N ASP A 10 -3.16 7.85 -18.43
CA ASP A 10 -1.80 7.68 -17.91
C ASP A 10 -0.82 7.17 -18.98
N GLU A 11 0.46 7.06 -18.63
CA GLU A 11 1.53 6.60 -19.53
C GLU A 11 1.33 5.16 -20.05
N PHE A 12 0.45 4.38 -19.43
CA PHE A 12 0.09 3.02 -19.82
C PHE A 12 -1.22 2.96 -20.62
N GLY A 13 -1.84 4.10 -20.90
CA GLY A 13 -3.07 4.22 -21.69
C GLY A 13 -4.36 3.97 -20.89
N PHE A 14 -4.32 3.93 -19.55
CA PHE A 14 -5.54 3.81 -18.74
C PHE A 14 -6.27 5.14 -18.62
N TYR A 15 -7.54 5.15 -19.03
CA TYR A 15 -8.44 6.27 -18.84
C TYR A 15 -8.99 6.32 -17.40
N SER A 16 -9.00 7.51 -16.80
CA SER A 16 -9.79 7.80 -15.61
C SER A 16 -10.24 9.26 -15.62
N PRO A 17 -11.47 9.56 -15.18
CA PRO A 17 -11.96 10.95 -15.08
C PRO A 17 -11.30 11.75 -13.95
N GLN A 18 -10.39 11.13 -13.17
CA GLN A 18 -9.68 11.74 -12.06
C GLN A 18 -8.31 12.29 -12.52
N GLU A 19 -7.82 13.38 -11.93
CA GLU A 19 -6.47 13.88 -12.22
C GLU A 19 -5.38 12.85 -11.89
N LEU A 20 -4.31 12.83 -12.68
CA LEU A 20 -3.15 11.93 -12.49
C LEU A 20 -2.46 12.09 -11.11
N THR A 21 -2.58 13.27 -10.50
CA THR A 21 -2.02 13.57 -9.17
C THR A 21 -2.73 12.81 -8.03
N ARG A 22 -3.94 12.28 -8.26
CA ARG A 22 -4.69 11.55 -7.24
C ARG A 22 -3.99 10.26 -6.85
N ALA A 23 -3.97 9.98 -5.55
CA ALA A 23 -3.33 8.77 -5.00
C ALA A 23 -3.89 7.47 -5.62
N THR A 24 -5.16 7.47 -6.02
CA THR A 24 -5.82 6.35 -6.72
C THR A 24 -5.28 6.11 -8.13
N ARG A 25 -4.59 7.09 -8.72
CA ARG A 25 -3.95 7.02 -10.04
C ARG A 25 -2.43 6.92 -9.99
N ARG A 26 -1.82 7.05 -8.82
CA ARG A 26 -0.37 6.91 -8.66
C ARG A 26 0.00 5.44 -8.76
N GLN A 27 0.75 5.11 -9.80
CA GLN A 27 1.36 3.80 -9.93
C GLN A 27 2.67 3.77 -9.13
N PRO A 28 3.01 2.64 -8.50
CA PRO A 28 4.32 2.47 -7.91
C PRO A 28 5.40 2.59 -9.00
N GLU A 29 6.41 3.42 -8.77
CA GLU A 29 7.59 3.50 -9.64
C GLU A 29 8.36 2.16 -9.64
N LYS A 30 9.28 1.98 -10.59
CA LYS A 30 10.02 0.72 -10.79
C LYS A 30 10.64 0.16 -9.50
N ASP A 31 11.14 1.04 -8.63
CA ASP A 31 11.83 0.68 -7.40
C ASP A 31 10.94 0.98 -6.17
N PHE A 32 9.62 0.87 -6.30
CA PHE A 32 8.71 1.10 -5.18
C PHE A 32 8.75 -0.08 -4.20
N HIS A 33 9.24 0.19 -2.99
CA HIS A 33 9.33 -0.81 -1.92
C HIS A 33 7.94 -1.16 -1.39
N THR A 34 7.57 -2.45 -1.46
CA THR A 34 6.27 -2.95 -0.99
C THR A 34 6.32 -3.56 0.41
N GLY A 35 7.51 -3.66 0.99
CA GLY A 35 7.75 -4.21 2.32
C GLY A 35 9.24 -4.53 2.52
N PRO A 36 9.57 -5.16 3.66
CA PRO A 36 10.93 -5.63 3.94
C PRO A 36 11.34 -6.78 3.02
N ASP A 37 12.64 -6.87 2.73
CA ASP A 37 13.21 -7.96 1.94
C ASP A 37 13.23 -9.29 2.72
N VAL A 38 13.46 -10.40 2.02
CA VAL A 38 13.59 -11.72 2.65
C VAL A 38 14.79 -11.72 3.59
N GLY A 39 14.51 -11.98 4.88
CA GLY A 39 15.51 -11.97 5.95
C GLY A 39 15.62 -10.64 6.68
N GLU A 40 14.95 -9.59 6.21
CA GLU A 40 14.82 -8.35 6.95
C GLU A 40 13.74 -8.44 8.05
N VAL A 41 13.88 -7.55 9.03
CA VAL A 41 12.97 -7.48 10.17
C VAL A 41 11.70 -6.72 9.77
N ILE A 42 10.54 -7.30 10.05
CA ILE A 42 9.26 -6.60 9.92
C ILE A 42 9.23 -5.42 10.90
N PRO A 43 8.83 -4.20 10.47
CA PRO A 43 8.70 -3.06 11.37
C PRO A 43 7.80 -3.37 12.57
N ALA A 44 7.98 -2.67 13.69
CA ALA A 44 7.09 -2.82 14.84
C ALA A 44 5.67 -2.41 14.46
N ILE A 45 4.73 -3.36 14.48
CA ILE A 45 3.31 -3.11 14.19
C ILE A 45 2.54 -3.05 15.50
N VAL A 46 2.11 -1.84 15.84
CA VAL A 46 1.29 -1.58 17.02
C VAL A 46 0.01 -0.87 16.58
N LEU A 47 -1.09 -1.61 16.52
CA LEU A 47 -2.36 -1.14 15.96
C LEU A 47 -3.54 -1.63 16.83
N PRO A 48 -4.65 -0.89 16.86
CA PRO A 48 -5.85 -1.34 17.55
C PRO A 48 -6.47 -2.57 16.87
N ASN A 49 -6.98 -3.50 17.67
CA ASN A 49 -7.79 -4.62 17.20
C ASN A 49 -9.24 -4.15 16.89
N GLN A 50 -10.12 -5.09 16.53
CA GLN A 50 -11.53 -4.81 16.23
C GLN A 50 -12.34 -4.21 17.39
N ASN A 51 -11.86 -4.35 18.63
CA ASN A 51 -12.48 -3.76 19.83
C ASN A 51 -11.84 -2.42 20.23
N GLY A 52 -10.80 -1.98 19.52
CA GLY A 52 -10.05 -0.77 19.83
C GLY A 52 -8.85 -0.98 20.77
N ASP A 53 -8.58 -2.21 21.22
CA ASP A 53 -7.44 -2.48 22.10
C ASP A 53 -6.13 -2.47 21.32
N LEU A 54 -5.12 -1.78 21.83
CA LEU A 54 -3.82 -1.69 21.18
C LEU A 54 -3.07 -3.05 21.26
N ILE A 55 -2.74 -3.62 20.10
CA ILE A 55 -2.01 -4.89 19.98
C ILE A 55 -0.62 -4.63 19.39
N ASN A 56 0.40 -5.22 20.01
CA ASN A 56 1.73 -5.35 19.41
C ASN A 56 1.86 -6.73 18.76
N VAL A 57 1.95 -6.76 17.43
CA VAL A 57 2.00 -8.00 16.63
C VAL A 57 3.20 -8.87 16.96
N GLU A 58 4.36 -8.27 17.25
CA GLU A 58 5.59 -9.00 17.60
C GLU A 58 5.38 -9.89 18.84
N ARG A 59 4.61 -9.39 19.82
CA ARG A 59 4.31 -10.12 21.06
C ARG A 59 3.27 -11.21 20.87
N SER A 60 2.58 -11.23 19.74
CA SER A 60 1.53 -12.21 19.40
C SER A 60 2.03 -13.33 18.49
N LEU A 61 3.32 -13.35 18.14
CA LEU A 61 3.90 -14.39 17.31
C LEU A 61 3.93 -15.74 18.04
N GLY A 62 3.64 -16.81 17.31
CA GLY A 62 3.77 -18.18 17.82
C GLY A 62 5.21 -18.71 17.72
N PRO A 63 5.46 -19.97 18.12
CA PRO A 63 6.79 -20.58 18.04
C PRO A 63 7.35 -20.67 16.61
N ASN A 64 6.48 -20.64 15.60
CA ASN A 64 6.84 -20.65 14.18
C ASN A 64 6.74 -19.26 13.52
N GLY A 65 6.61 -18.20 14.31
CA GLY A 65 6.35 -16.84 13.81
C GLY A 65 4.87 -16.57 13.52
N GLY A 66 4.62 -15.70 12.54
CA GLY A 66 3.27 -15.30 12.13
C GLY A 66 3.25 -14.73 10.72
N VAL A 67 2.05 -14.53 10.19
CA VAL A 67 1.82 -13.94 8.87
C VAL A 67 1.11 -12.60 9.05
N VAL A 68 1.67 -11.55 8.46
CA VAL A 68 1.06 -10.21 8.42
C VAL A 68 0.55 -9.97 7.01
N VAL A 69 -0.75 -9.69 6.88
CA VAL A 69 -1.40 -9.43 5.59
C VAL A 69 -1.84 -7.98 5.53
N PHE A 70 -1.24 -7.21 4.63
CA PHE A 70 -1.72 -5.87 4.29
C PHE A 70 -2.75 -5.99 3.17
N HIS A 71 -3.94 -5.43 3.39
CA HIS A 71 -4.96 -5.37 2.35
C HIS A 71 -5.52 -3.96 2.25
N ARG A 72 -5.79 -3.51 1.02
CA ARG A 72 -6.64 -2.34 0.80
C ARG A 72 -8.09 -2.77 0.96
N SER A 73 -8.78 -2.24 1.97
CA SER A 73 -10.23 -2.38 2.02
C SER A 73 -10.85 -1.55 0.92
N ALA A 74 -11.75 -2.14 0.13
CA ALA A 74 -12.63 -1.41 -0.75
C ALA A 74 -14.01 -1.38 -0.10
N TYR A 75 -14.51 -0.19 0.19
CA TYR A 75 -15.93 0.01 0.40
C TYR A 75 -16.55 0.21 -0.98
N TRP A 76 -17.37 -0.75 -1.40
CA TRP A 76 -18.04 -0.75 -2.69
C TRP A 76 -19.34 0.05 -2.60
#